data_AF-A0A3S4LPH3-F1
#
_entry.id   AF-A0A3S4LPH3-F1
#
_cell.length_a   1.000
_cell.length_b   1.000
_cell.length_c   1.000
_cell.angle_alpha   90.00
_cell.angle_beta   90.00
_cell.angle_gamma   90.00
#
_symmetry.space_group_name_H-M   'P 1'
#
loop_
_entity.id
_entity.type
_entity.pdbx_description
1 polymer ?
#
loop_
_entity_poly.entity_id
_entity_poly.type
_entity_poly.pdbx_seq_one_letter_code
_entity_poly.pdbx_strand_id
1 'polypeptide(L)' 'MMTRLNKFIDVFRQNHLGSIKEPGNLRFDVLQDPQVLTRFYIYEAYVDEQAVAFHKTTPHYKNLRGAA' A
#
# COMPACT_ATOMS: atom_id res chain seq x y z
N MET A 1 8.92 7.99 -21.03
CA MET A 1 9.50 6.84 -20.28
C MET A 1 8.98 6.86 -18.86
N MET A 2 8.60 5.70 -18.31
CA MET A 2 8.13 5.58 -16.92
C MET A 2 9.30 5.72 -15.93
N THR A 3 9.22 6.64 -14.97
CA THR A 3 10.29 6.83 -13.95
C THR A 3 10.19 5.78 -12.85
N ARG A 4 11.26 5.60 -12.05
CA ARG A 4 11.20 4.77 -10.83
C ARG A 4 10.14 5.26 -9.84
N LEU A 5 9.95 6.57 -9.76
CA LEU A 5 8.92 7.19 -8.93
C LEU A 5 7.51 6.81 -9.39
N ASN A 6 7.24 6.84 -10.70
CA ASN A 6 5.94 6.42 -11.23
C ASN A 6 5.65 4.95 -10.92
N LYS A 7 6.65 4.07 -11.07
CA LYS A 7 6.51 2.64 -10.71
C LYS A 7 6.20 2.47 -9.22
N PHE A 8 6.86 3.21 -8.34
CA PHE A 8 6.58 3.19 -6.91
C PHE A 8 5.13 3.59 -6.62
N ILE A 9 4.68 4.71 -7.19
CA ILE A 9 3.31 5.21 -7.03
C ILE A 9 2.29 4.18 -7.52
N ASP A 10 2.53 3.57 -8.69
CA ASP A 10 1.61 2.58 -9.27
C ASP A 10 1.48 1.34 -8.39
N VAL A 11 2.60 0.81 -7.87
CA VAL A 11 2.59 -0.38 -7.00
C VAL A 11 1.83 -0.10 -5.70
N PHE A 12 2.10 1.03 -5.04
CA PHE A 12 1.39 1.40 -3.80
C PHE A 12 -0.09 1.74 -4.05
N ARG A 13 -0.43 2.31 -5.21
CA ARG A 13 -1.83 2.52 -5.61
C ARG A 13 -2.59 1.20 -5.73
N GLN A 14 -1.99 0.18 -6.35
CA GLN A 14 -2.62 -1.14 -6.43
C GLN A 14 -2.76 -1.79 -5.07
N ASN A 15 -1.77 -1.61 -4.19
CA ASN A 15 -1.86 -2.08 -2.81
C ASN A 15 -3.06 -1.43 -2.10
N HIS A 16 -3.12 -0.10 -2.09
CA HIS A 16 -4.23 0.67 -1.51
C HIS A 16 -5.60 0.24 -2.04
N LEU A 17 -5.79 0.20 -3.37
CA LEU A 17 -7.09 -0.14 -3.98
C LEU A 17 -7.55 -1.56 -3.66
N GLY A 18 -6.61 -2.46 -3.38
CA GLY A 18 -6.90 -3.80 -2.88
C GLY A 18 -7.24 -3.81 -1.40
N SER A 19 -6.42 -3.16 -0.58
CA SER A 19 -6.51 -3.20 0.89
C SER A 19 -7.78 -2.57 1.43
N ILE A 20 -8.25 -1.47 0.85
CA ILE A 20 -9.50 -0.81 1.29
C ILE A 20 -10.77 -1.67 1.05
N LYS A 21 -10.63 -2.78 0.31
CA LYS A 21 -11.72 -3.74 0.08
C LYS A 21 -11.62 -4.97 0.99
N GLU A 22 -10.54 -5.09 1.76
CA GLU A 22 -10.33 -6.25 2.63
C GLU A 22 -11.24 -6.18 3.86
N PRO A 23 -11.85 -7.30 4.28
CA PRO A 23 -12.52 -7.38 5.57
C PRO A 23 -11.55 -7.01 6.70
N GLY A 24 -11.96 -6.08 7.56
CA GLY A 24 -11.17 -5.64 8.71
C GLY A 24 -10.13 -4.56 8.41
N ASN A 25 -9.96 -4.10 7.16
CA ASN A 25 -9.26 -2.85 6.90
C ASN A 25 -10.13 -1.67 7.38
N LEU A 26 -9.56 -0.84 8.25
CA LEU A 26 -10.20 0.40 8.73
C LEU A 26 -9.68 1.61 7.97
N ARG A 27 -8.41 1.56 7.56
CA ARG A 27 -7.75 2.63 6.81
C ARG A 27 -6.55 2.07 6.05
N PHE A 28 -6.32 2.60 4.85
CA PHE A 28 -5.09 2.40 4.11
C PHE A 28 -4.80 3.68 3.34
N ASP A 29 -3.90 4.54 3.81
CA ASP A 29 -3.55 5.78 3.10
C ASP A 29 -2.12 5.73 2.58
N VAL A 30 -1.92 6.30 1.39
CA VAL A 30 -0.61 6.53 0.78
C VAL A 30 -0.42 8.04 0.62
N LEU A 31 0.43 8.64 1.46
CA LEU A 31 0.64 10.08 1.51
C LEU A 31 2.03 10.41 0.98
N GLN A 32 2.13 11.34 0.04
CA GLN A 32 3.40 11.87 -0.44
C GLN A 32 3.80 13.12 0.35
N ASP A 33 5.06 13.21 0.76
CA ASP A 33 5.60 14.42 1.40
C ASP A 33 5.60 15.59 0.39
N PRO A 34 5.00 16.75 0.72
CA PRO A 34 4.91 17.87 -0.21
C PRO A 34 6.26 18.58 -0.44
N GLN A 35 7.24 18.37 0.44
CA GLN A 35 8.58 18.97 0.35
C GLN A 35 9.60 17.98 -0.23
N VAL A 36 9.42 16.68 0.01
CA VAL A 36 10.33 15.63 -0.45
C VAL A 36 9.57 14.63 -1.32
N LEU A 37 9.49 14.88 -2.63
CA LEU A 37 8.66 14.09 -3.56
C LEU A 37 8.98 12.59 -3.62
N THR A 38 10.12 12.15 -3.11
CA THR A 38 10.50 10.73 -3.03
C THR A 38 10.20 10.08 -1.68
N ARG A 39 9.63 10.83 -0.72
CA ARG A 39 9.23 10.32 0.58
C ARG A 39 7.74 10.08 0.62
N PHE A 40 7.36 8.91 1.11
CA PHE A 40 5.98 8.48 1.25
C PHE A 40 5.74 7.94 2.65
N TYR A 41 4.53 8.17 3.16
CA TYR A 41 4.03 7.64 4.41
C TYR A 41 2.85 6.73 4.12
N ILE A 42 2.89 5.52 4.67
CA ILE A 42 1.83 4.52 4.53
C ILE A 42 1.18 4.36 5.89
N TYR A 43 -0.12 4.67 5.98
CA TYR A 43 -0.89 4.49 7.20
C TYR A 43 -1.87 3.34 7.01
N GLU A 44 -1.63 2.25 7.73
CA GLU A 44 -2.46 1.06 7.69
C GLU A 44 -3.09 0.85 9.08
N ALA A 45 -4.42 0.77 9.11
CA ALA A 45 -5.16 0.45 10.32
C ALA A 45 -6.10 -0.71 10.03
N TYR A 46 -6.02 -1.74 10.87
CA TYR A 46 -6.85 -2.93 10.80
C TYR A 46 -7.54 -3.16 12.13
N VAL A 47 -8.68 -3.85 12.10
CA VAL A 47 -9.47 -4.13 13.31
C VAL A 47 -8.74 -5.03 14.30
N ASP A 48 -7.87 -5.90 13.83
CA ASP A 48 -7.07 -6.83 14.62
C ASP A 48 -5.85 -7.38 13.85
N GLU A 49 -5.08 -8.23 14.53
CA GLU A 49 -3.90 -8.90 13.95
C GLU A 49 -4.24 -9.93 12.86
N GLN A 50 -5.44 -10.52 12.89
CA GLN A 50 -5.86 -11.51 11.87
C GLN A 50 -6.12 -10.82 10.53
N ALA A 51 -6.72 -9.63 10.53
CA ALA A 51 -6.89 -8.81 9.35
C ALA A 51 -5.52 -8.39 8.75
N VAL A 52 -4.54 -8.04 9.58
CA VAL A 52 -3.16 -7.79 9.12
C VAL A 52 -2.53 -9.05 8.52
N ALA A 53 -2.73 -10.22 9.15
CA ALA A 53 -2.22 -11.48 8.64
C ALA A 53 -2.85 -11.83 7.27
N PHE A 54 -4.17 -11.63 7.12
CA PHE A 54 -4.88 -11.79 5.86
C PHE A 54 -4.32 -10.86 4.78
N HIS A 55 -4.16 -9.56 5.08
CA HIS A 55 -3.59 -8.57 4.18
C HIS A 55 -2.27 -9.07 3.55
N LYS A 56 -1.37 -9.62 4.38
CA LYS A 56 -0.06 -10.13 3.94
C LYS A 56 -0.11 -11.32 2.98
N THR A 57 -1.27 -11.95 2.81
CA THR A 57 -1.47 -13.06 1.87
C THR A 57 -2.01 -12.63 0.51
N THR A 58 -2.51 -11.39 0.39
CA THR A 58 -3.25 -10.94 -0.80
C THR A 58 -2.35 -10.72 -2.01
N PRO A 59 -2.90 -10.82 -3.24
CA PRO A 59 -2.11 -10.62 -4.45
C PRO A 59 -1.48 -9.22 -4.54
N HIS A 60 -2.19 -8.18 -4.09
CA HIS A 60 -1.72 -6.81 -4.16
C HIS A 60 -0.57 -6.55 -3.18
N TYR A 61 -0.63 -7.10 -1.96
CA TYR A 61 0.50 -7.06 -1.02
C TYR A 61 1.72 -7.83 -1.53
N LYS A 62 1.52 -9.02 -2.10
CA LYS A 62 2.62 -9.80 -2.69
C LYS A 62 3.27 -9.07 -3.86
N ASN A 63 2.48 -8.38 -4.68
CA ASN A 63 3.00 -7.53 -5.76
C ASN A 63 3.84 -6.38 -5.21
N LEU A 64 3.38 -5.69 -4.16
CA LEU A 64 4.17 -4.68 -3.45
C LEU A 64 5.51 -5.25 -2.96
N ARG A 65 5.47 -6.39 -2.25
CA ARG A 65 6.68 -7.01 -1.69
C ARG A 65 7.68 -7.49 -2.74
N GLY A 66 7.21 -7.89 -3.93
CA GLY A 66 8.10 -8.29 -5.03
C GLY A 66 8.70 -7.12 -5.81
N ALA A 67 8.15 -5.92 -5.66
CA ALA A 67 8.60 -4.70 -6.33
C ALA A 67 9.54 -3.83 -5.46
N ALA A 68 9.55 -4.06 -4.14
CA ALA A 68 10.47 -3.44 -3.17
C ALA A 68 11.79 -4.22 -3.11
#